data_AF-A0A815RW15-F1
#
_entry.id   AF-A0A815RW15-F1
#
_cell.length_a   1.000
_cell.length_b   1.000
_cell.length_c   1.000
_cell.angle_alpha   90.00
_cell.angle_beta   90.00
_cell.angle_gamma   90.00
#
_symmetry.space_group_name_H-M   'P 1'
#
loop_
_entity.id
_entity.type
_entity.pdbx_description
1 polymer ?
#
loop_
_entity_poly.entity_id
_entity_poly.type
_entity_poly.pdbx_seq_one_letter_code
_entity_poly.pdbx_strand_id
1 'polypeptide(L)'
;MNKEQIRAYIKVRTALNMQPKSIFDDLCTALRDQAPSYNTVVRWSKLCRDGREEVEDEPRPDRPVTETTSDNIEKARHLIDNDPYLTIDETQVEAGLSHGATQRIVFDHLKLKKITAR
;
A
#
# COMPACT_ATOMS: atom_id res chain seq x y z
N MET A 1 -20.38 -3.54 11.87
CA MET A 1 -20.56 -2.64 10.71
C MET A 1 -19.19 -2.44 10.07
N ASN A 2 -19.06 -2.55 8.76
CA ASN A 2 -17.75 -2.45 8.09
C ASN A 2 -17.30 -0.98 7.98
N LYS A 3 -15.99 -0.75 7.83
CA LYS A 3 -15.40 0.59 7.72
C LYS A 3 -16.06 1.46 6.64
N GLU A 4 -16.41 0.88 5.50
CA GLU A 4 -17.09 1.55 4.38
C GLU A 4 -18.51 1.97 4.76
N GLN A 5 -19.27 1.10 5.43
CA GLN A 5 -20.62 1.43 5.87
C GLN A 5 -20.63 2.62 6.84
N ILE A 6 -19.65 2.68 7.76
CA ILE A 6 -19.51 3.79 8.70
C ILE A 6 -19.20 5.09 7.96
N ARG A 7 -18.32 5.05 6.97
CA ARG A 7 -17.96 6.21 6.14
C ARG A 7 -19.13 6.66 5.26
N ALA A 8 -19.90 5.73 4.69
CA ALA A 8 -21.11 6.03 3.93
C ALA A 8 -22.15 6.73 4.81
N TYR A 9 -22.32 6.26 6.05
CA TYR A 9 -23.19 6.92 7.03
C TYR A 9 -22.73 8.36 7.32
N ILE A 10 -21.43 8.55 7.59
CA ILE A 10 -20.85 9.89 7.82
C ILE A 10 -21.08 10.79 6.60
N LYS A 11 -20.89 10.27 5.38
CA LYS A 11 -21.09 11.02 4.12
C LYS A 11 -22.52 11.52 4.00
N VAL A 12 -23.51 10.63 4.15
CA VAL A 12 -24.94 11.00 4.06
C VAL A 12 -25.31 12.02 5.12
N ARG A 13 -24.90 11.82 6.38
CA ARG A 13 -25.21 12.74 7.48
C ARG A 13 -24.52 14.10 7.32
N THR A 14 -23.30 14.11 6.78
CA THR A 14 -22.59 15.35 6.43
C THR A 14 -23.31 16.12 5.32
N ALA A 15 -23.83 15.42 4.31
CA ALA A 15 -24.62 16.03 3.23
C ALA A 15 -25.95 16.64 3.74
N LEU A 16 -26.49 16.09 4.84
CA LEU A 16 -27.64 16.66 5.57
C LEU A 16 -27.25 17.84 6.50
N ASN A 17 -26.03 18.36 6.41
CA ASN A 17 -25.51 19.46 7.24
C ASN A 17 -25.49 19.17 8.74
N MET A 18 -25.44 17.89 9.14
CA MET A 18 -25.32 17.55 10.56
C MET A 18 -23.92 17.85 11.08
N GLN A 19 -23.85 18.23 12.36
CA GLN A 19 -22.57 18.51 13.01
C GLN A 19 -21.81 17.20 13.27
N PRO A 20 -20.48 17.16 13.07
CA PRO A 20 -19.68 15.95 13.28
C PRO A 20 -19.82 15.34 14.68
N LYS A 21 -20.08 16.18 15.70
CA LYS A 21 -20.36 15.74 17.07
C LYS A 21 -21.63 14.89 17.16
N SER A 22 -22.73 15.35 16.55
CA SER A 22 -23.99 14.58 16.53
C SER A 22 -23.82 13.26 15.79
N ILE A 23 -23.06 13.25 14.69
CA ILE A 23 -22.77 12.02 13.91
C ILE A 23 -21.96 11.03 14.77
N PHE A 24 -20.99 11.53 15.55
CA PHE A 24 -20.20 10.72 16.47
C PHE A 24 -21.07 10.12 17.59
N ASP A 25 -21.93 10.93 18.20
CA ASP A 25 -22.84 10.48 19.28
C ASP A 25 -23.80 9.38 18.77
N ASP A 26 -24.34 9.54 17.55
CA ASP A 26 -25.17 8.52 16.90
C ASP A 26 -24.40 7.20 16.67
N LEU A 27 -23.16 7.31 16.18
CA LEU A 27 -22.30 6.15 15.94
C LEU A 27 -21.88 5.45 17.25
N CYS A 28 -21.60 6.20 18.31
CA CYS A 28 -21.33 5.65 19.64
C CYS A 28 -22.56 4.94 20.22
N THR A 29 -23.75 5.50 20.01
CA THR A 29 -25.00 4.89 20.47
C THR A 29 -25.28 3.58 19.73
N ALA A 30 -25.06 3.54 18.41
CA ALA A 30 -25.34 2.37 17.59
C ALA A 30 -24.27 1.27 17.68
N LEU A 31 -22.99 1.63 17.74
CA LEU A 31 -21.85 0.71 17.59
C LEU A 31 -21.06 0.46 18.88
N ARG A 32 -21.23 1.31 19.91
CA ARG A 32 -20.51 1.23 21.20
C ARG A 32 -19.00 1.06 20.98
N ASP A 33 -18.45 -0.10 21.33
CA ASP A 33 -17.02 -0.40 21.25
C ASP A 33 -16.47 -0.48 19.82
N GLN A 34 -17.34 -0.64 18.82
CA GLN A 34 -16.98 -0.65 17.41
C GLN A 34 -17.09 0.73 16.74
N ALA A 35 -17.42 1.78 17.52
CA ALA A 35 -17.56 3.12 16.98
C ALA A 35 -16.19 3.69 16.54
N PRO A 36 -16.13 4.43 15.42
CA PRO A 36 -14.91 5.13 15.03
C PRO A 36 -14.59 6.23 16.03
N SER A 37 -13.32 6.61 16.11
CA SER A 37 -12.92 7.76 16.93
C SER A 37 -13.53 9.07 16.41
N TYR A 38 -13.74 10.03 17.30
CA TYR A 38 -14.25 11.36 16.95
C TYR A 38 -13.42 12.03 15.83
N ASN A 39 -12.09 11.94 15.91
CA ASN A 39 -11.18 12.46 14.88
C ASN A 39 -11.42 11.83 13.50
N THR A 40 -11.78 10.55 13.45
CA THR A 40 -12.13 9.87 12.20
C THR A 40 -13.41 10.47 11.61
N VAL A 41 -14.44 10.69 12.43
CA VAL A 41 -15.70 11.32 12.00
C VAL A 41 -15.47 12.72 11.46
N VAL A 42 -14.68 13.54 12.16
CA VAL A 42 -14.34 14.91 11.73
C VAL A 42 -13.57 14.90 10.41
N ARG A 43 -12.54 14.04 10.28
CA ARG A 43 -11.76 13.92 9.04
C ARG A 43 -12.63 13.56 7.85
N TRP A 44 -13.50 12.55 8.00
CA TRP A 44 -14.40 12.13 6.93
C TRP A 44 -15.47 13.18 6.61
N SER A 45 -16.01 13.85 7.62
CA SER A 45 -16.94 14.97 7.42
C SER A 45 -16.29 16.10 6.61
N LYS A 46 -15.02 16.41 6.89
CA LYS A 46 -14.26 17.40 6.11
C LYS A 46 -14.08 16.94 4.66
N LEU A 47 -13.59 15.72 4.44
CA LEU A 47 -13.39 15.17 3.09
C LEU A 47 -14.69 15.15 2.28
N CYS A 48 -15.82 14.83 2.90
CA CYS A 48 -17.12 14.85 2.22
C CYS A 48 -17.55 16.28 1.83
N ARG A 49 -17.27 17.28 2.66
CA ARG A 49 -17.52 18.70 2.33
C ARG A 49 -16.61 19.20 1.22
N ASP A 50 -15.36 18.71 1.19
CA ASP A 50 -14.37 19.04 0.16
C ASP A 50 -14.66 18.33 -1.19
N GLY A 51 -15.80 17.63 -1.31
CA GLY A 51 -16.28 17.05 -2.57
C GLY A 51 -15.88 15.60 -2.81
N ARG A 52 -15.36 14.87 -1.81
CA ARG A 52 -15.00 13.46 -1.97
C ARG A 52 -16.24 12.58 -2.05
N GLU A 53 -16.42 11.90 -3.18
CA GLU A 53 -17.55 10.98 -3.39
C GLU A 53 -17.25 9.54 -2.97
N GLU A 54 -15.98 9.13 -2.99
CA GLU A 54 -15.59 7.75 -2.71
C GLU A 54 -15.54 7.46 -1.21
N VAL A 55 -16.20 6.35 -0.84
CA VAL A 55 -16.23 5.82 0.53
C VAL A 55 -15.08 4.84 0.77
N GLU A 56 -14.55 4.29 -0.32
CA GLU A 56 -13.45 3.35 -0.34
C GLU A 56 -12.12 4.04 0.01
N ASP A 57 -11.16 3.21 0.42
CA ASP A 57 -9.78 3.67 0.56
C ASP A 57 -9.23 3.87 -0.85
N GLU A 58 -8.62 5.02 -1.11
CA GLU A 58 -7.84 5.22 -2.33
C GLU A 58 -6.76 4.13 -2.40
N PRO A 59 -6.42 3.64 -3.61
CA PRO A 59 -5.34 2.68 -3.78
C PRO A 59 -4.11 3.24 -3.09
N ARG A 60 -3.68 2.55 -2.03
CA ARG A 60 -2.52 2.97 -1.27
C ARG A 60 -1.36 2.96 -2.24
N PRO A 61 -0.63 4.08 -2.42
CA PRO A 61 0.56 4.04 -3.24
C PRO A 61 1.47 2.99 -2.64
N ASP A 62 1.69 1.92 -3.41
CA ASP A 62 2.69 0.93 -3.06
C ASP A 62 4.02 1.67 -2.93
N ARG A 63 4.85 1.23 -1.98
CA ARG A 63 6.17 1.84 -1.79
C ARG A 63 6.86 1.87 -3.16
N PRO A 64 7.26 3.05 -3.67
CA PRO A 64 7.96 3.11 -4.94
C PRO A 64 9.25 2.31 -4.76
N VAL A 65 9.34 1.19 -5.48
CA VAL A 65 10.55 0.37 -5.50
C VAL A 65 11.47 1.03 -6.52
N THR A 66 12.09 2.14 -6.12
CA THR A 66 13.06 2.90 -6.93
C THR A 66 14.21 2.03 -7.43
N GLU A 67 14.46 0.89 -6.79
CA GLU A 67 15.54 -0.03 -7.14
C GLU A 67 15.16 -1.06 -8.21
N THR A 68 13.87 -1.19 -8.58
CA THR A 68 13.40 -2.16 -9.59
C THR A 68 12.99 -1.46 -10.89
N THR A 69 13.84 -0.57 -11.38
CA THR A 69 13.72 0.02 -12.72
C THR A 69 14.12 -0.98 -13.80
N SER A 70 13.70 -0.74 -15.05
CA SER A 70 14.10 -1.53 -16.23
C SER A 70 15.62 -1.69 -16.31
N ASP A 71 16.35 -0.61 -16.07
CA ASP A 71 17.80 -0.56 -16.21
C ASP A 71 18.50 -1.45 -15.18
N ASN A 72 18.00 -1.45 -13.95
CA ASN A 72 18.51 -2.30 -12.88
C ASN A 72 18.20 -3.78 -13.12
N ILE A 73 17.04 -4.08 -13.70
CA ILE A 73 16.67 -5.45 -14.11
C ILE A 73 17.62 -5.95 -15.20
N GLU A 74 17.88 -5.12 -16.21
CA GLU A 74 18.77 -5.47 -17.32
C GLU A 74 20.22 -5.62 -16.86
N LYS A 75 20.69 -4.73 -15.96
CA LYS A 75 22.02 -4.83 -15.34
C LYS A 75 22.19 -6.14 -14.58
N ALA A 76 21.24 -6.49 -13.71
CA ALA A 76 21.27 -7.75 -12.97
C ALA A 76 21.21 -8.97 -13.90
N ARG A 77 20.41 -8.90 -14.97
CA ARG A 77 20.32 -9.96 -15.97
C ARG A 77 21.65 -10.18 -16.68
N HIS A 78 22.31 -9.10 -17.12
CA HIS A 78 23.59 -9.18 -17.81
C HIS A 78 24.67 -9.81 -16.90
N LEU A 79 24.68 -9.48 -15.61
CA LEU A 79 25.61 -10.11 -14.66
C LEU A 79 25.41 -11.63 -14.56
N ILE A 80 24.16 -12.07 -14.41
CA ILE A 80 23.82 -13.49 -14.27
C ILE A 80 24.03 -14.26 -15.58
N ASP A 81 23.71 -13.67 -16.73
CA ASP A 81 23.92 -14.28 -18.04
C ASP A 81 25.42 -14.47 -18.35
N ASN A 82 26.29 -13.60 -17.81
CA ASN A 82 27.76 -13.75 -17.93
C ASN A 82 28.33 -14.82 -17.00
N ASP A 83 27.88 -14.87 -15.74
CA ASP A 83 28.28 -15.90 -14.78
C ASP A 83 27.06 -16.44 -14.00
N PRO A 84 26.51 -17.59 -14.41
CA PRO A 84 25.38 -18.22 -13.74
C PRO A 84 25.64 -18.68 -12.30
N TYR A 85 26.90 -18.70 -11.84
CA TYR A 85 27.27 -19.10 -10.48
C TYR A 85 27.33 -17.92 -9.50
N LEU A 86 27.13 -16.68 -9.98
CA LEU A 86 27.04 -15.48 -9.14
C LEU A 86 25.98 -15.64 -8.05
N THR A 87 26.39 -15.35 -6.82
CA THR A 87 25.47 -15.29 -5.70
C THR A 87 24.65 -14.00 -5.74
N ILE A 88 23.53 -13.98 -5.02
CA ILE A 88 22.74 -12.75 -4.82
C ILE A 88 23.60 -11.67 -4.16
N ASP A 89 24.54 -12.06 -3.30
CA ASP A 89 25.43 -11.15 -2.58
C ASP A 89 26.47 -10.49 -3.49
N GLU A 90 27.02 -11.22 -4.44
CA GLU A 90 27.93 -10.62 -5.43
C GLU A 90 27.15 -9.76 -6.44
N THR A 91 25.98 -10.23 -6.86
CA THR A 91 25.12 -9.50 -7.80
C THR A 91 24.67 -8.16 -7.20
N GLN A 92 24.35 -8.09 -5.89
CA GLN A 92 23.97 -6.81 -5.26
C GLN A 92 25.11 -5.79 -5.27
N VAL A 93 26.35 -6.24 -5.02
CA VAL A 93 27.53 -5.36 -4.95
C VAL A 93 27.82 -4.81 -6.34
N GLU A 94 27.79 -5.67 -7.35
CA GLU A 94 28.11 -5.30 -8.73
C GLU A 94 26.97 -4.48 -9.38
N ALA A 95 25.72 -4.84 -9.09
CA ALA A 95 24.55 -4.09 -9.55
C ALA A 95 24.40 -2.75 -8.82
N GLY A 96 24.93 -2.60 -7.60
CA GLY A 96 24.74 -1.43 -6.76
C GLY A 96 23.33 -1.32 -6.19
N LEU A 97 22.71 -2.48 -5.91
CA LEU A 97 21.32 -2.59 -5.46
C LEU A 97 21.27 -3.10 -4.01
N SER A 98 20.15 -2.91 -3.33
CA SER A 98 19.97 -3.62 -2.05
C SER A 98 19.82 -5.12 -2.29
N HIS A 99 20.24 -5.92 -1.30
CA HIS A 99 20.02 -7.37 -1.30
C HIS A 99 18.55 -7.73 -1.60
N GLY A 100 17.59 -7.02 -0.98
CA GLY A 100 16.17 -7.26 -1.16
C GLY A 100 15.66 -6.93 -2.57
N ALA A 101 16.16 -5.86 -3.19
CA ALA A 101 15.83 -5.54 -4.58
C ALA A 101 16.45 -6.53 -5.55
N THR A 102 17.70 -6.93 -5.34
CA THR A 102 18.39 -7.95 -6.15
C THR A 102 17.63 -9.27 -6.09
N GLN A 103 17.25 -9.71 -4.88
CA GLN A 103 16.44 -10.90 -4.68
C GLN A 103 15.10 -10.83 -5.44
N ARG A 104 14.41 -9.69 -5.34
CA ARG A 104 13.15 -9.44 -6.05
C ARG A 104 13.34 -9.49 -7.57
N ILE A 105 14.40 -8.88 -8.09
CA ILE A 105 14.70 -8.89 -9.53
C ILE A 105 14.92 -10.32 -10.01
N VAL A 106 15.74 -11.11 -9.32
CA VAL A 106 16.04 -12.50 -9.70
C VAL A 106 14.80 -13.38 -9.69
N PHE A 107 14.00 -13.35 -8.62
CA PHE A 107 12.86 -14.25 -8.46
C PHE A 107 11.57 -13.74 -9.14
N ASP A 108 11.26 -12.45 -9.02
CA ASP A 108 9.98 -11.90 -9.49
C ASP A 108 10.06 -11.38 -10.93
N HIS A 109 11.19 -10.81 -11.37
CA HIS A 109 11.32 -10.23 -12.71
C HIS A 109 11.99 -11.19 -13.71
N LEU A 110 13.13 -11.77 -13.34
CA LEU A 110 13.88 -12.70 -14.19
C LEU A 110 13.33 -14.14 -14.11
N LYS A 111 12.49 -14.43 -13.11
CA LYS A 111 11.88 -15.75 -12.87
C LYS A 111 12.91 -16.89 -12.75
N LEU A 112 14.11 -16.56 -12.26
CA LEU A 112 15.20 -17.51 -12.08
C LEU A 112 15.07 -18.22 -10.72
N LYS A 113 15.59 -19.44 -10.65
CA LYS A 113 15.63 -20.24 -9.42
C LYS A 113 17.06 -20.70 -9.17
N LYS A 114 17.46 -20.71 -7.89
CA LYS A 114 18.74 -21.28 -7.49
C LYS A 114 18.77 -22.76 -7.81
N ILE A 115 19.77 -23.19 -8.58
CA ILE A 115 20.05 -24.60 -8.84
C ILE A 115 21.12 -25.04 -7.84
N THR A 116 20.83 -26.08 -7.06
CA THR A 116 21.80 -26.70 -6.15
C THR A 116 22.24 -28.04 -6.71
N ALA A 117 23.52 -28.37 -6.63
CA ALA A 117 24.00 -29.72 -6.91
C ALA A 117 23.31 -30.73 -5.97
N ARG A 118 23.06 -31.94 -6.49
CA ARG A 118 22.48 -33.07 -5.73
C ARG A 118 23.53 -33.74 -4.86
#